data_AF-A0A074ZN14-F1
#
_entry.id   AF-A0A074ZN14-F1
#
_cell.length_a   1.000
_cell.length_b   1.000
_cell.length_c   1.000
_cell.angle_alpha   90.00
_cell.angle_beta   90.00
_cell.angle_gamma   90.00
#
_symmetry.space_group_name_H-M   'P 1'
#
loop_
_entity.id
_entity.type
_entity.pdbx_description
1 polymer ?
#
loop_
_entity_poly.entity_id
_entity_poly.type
_entity_poly.pdbx_seq_one_letter_code
_entity_poly.pdbx_strand_id
1 'polypeptide(L)'
;MFVSAFVSALSLVAVASAQSSSTSASAAASASATVVPVAAAGSNGYSYAGCWNETTSVEGTANTRALSGGKMESVTTTTVAGCLQYCGDSNYQYAGLEYAQECWCSNYISALSVQLPESNCSLACVANSSELCGGYLTLSVYNLTSKKSGSSGSSSKTGAASSVATSGWTYVLGAGVMALTLGAAL
;
A
#
# COMPACT_ATOMS: atom_id res chain seq x y z
N MET A 1 -28.03 70.23 -47.77
CA MET A 1 -27.83 71.63 -47.39
C MET A 1 -27.02 71.66 -46.10
N PHE A 2 -25.80 72.18 -46.22
CA PHE A 2 -24.96 72.83 -45.21
C PHE A 2 -24.55 72.02 -43.96
N VAL A 3 -23.33 71.45 -43.90
CA VAL A 3 -21.97 72.07 -43.81
C VAL A 3 -21.60 72.40 -42.37
N SER A 4 -20.36 72.04 -42.01
CA SER A 4 -19.48 72.52 -40.92
C SER A 4 -19.10 71.34 -40.00
N ALA A 5 -17.96 70.66 -40.15
CA ALA A 5 -16.56 71.07 -40.29
C ALA A 5 -16.01 71.87 -39.10
N PHE A 6 -14.77 71.53 -38.75
CA PHE A 6 -13.84 72.16 -37.78
C PHE A 6 -13.93 71.64 -36.34
N VAL A 7 -12.85 71.34 -35.62
CA VAL A 7 -11.41 71.12 -35.90
C VAL A 7 -10.78 70.80 -34.53
N SER A 8 -9.61 70.14 -34.53
CA SER A 8 -8.64 70.14 -33.41
C SER A 8 -9.04 69.41 -32.12
N ALA A 9 -8.15 68.76 -31.38
CA ALA A 9 -6.71 68.58 -31.52
C ALA A 9 -6.30 67.42 -30.61
N LEU A 10 -5.25 66.72 -31.03
CA LEU A 10 -4.06 66.43 -30.23
C LEU A 10 -4.27 66.19 -28.74
N SER A 11 -4.28 64.92 -28.31
CA SER A 11 -3.80 64.55 -26.98
C SER A 11 -3.20 63.16 -27.03
N LEU A 12 -1.88 63.17 -27.24
CA LEU A 12 -0.96 62.07 -27.01
C LEU A 12 -0.80 61.93 -25.50
N VAL A 13 -1.31 60.86 -24.89
CA VAL A 13 -0.79 60.41 -23.59
C VAL A 13 -0.65 58.90 -23.66
N ALA A 14 0.52 58.47 -24.08
CA ALA A 14 1.04 57.16 -23.72
C ALA A 14 1.32 57.17 -22.20
N VAL A 15 0.59 56.36 -21.44
CA VAL A 15 1.03 55.89 -20.12
C VAL A 15 1.25 54.39 -20.27
N ALA A 16 2.44 54.07 -20.75
CA ALA A 16 3.10 52.81 -20.45
C ALA A 16 3.81 53.00 -19.11
N SER A 17 3.30 52.38 -18.06
CA SER A 17 4.06 52.11 -16.84
C SER A 17 4.29 50.61 -16.75
N ALA A 18 5.18 50.15 -17.63
CA ALA A 18 5.96 48.94 -17.39
C ALA A 18 6.96 49.27 -16.28
N GLN A 19 6.68 48.84 -15.05
CA GLN A 19 7.72 48.81 -14.02
C GLN A 19 8.37 47.44 -14.07
N SER A 20 9.44 47.38 -14.86
CA SER A 20 10.39 46.28 -14.89
C SER A 20 11.07 46.17 -13.54
N SER A 21 10.74 45.10 -12.82
CA SER A 21 11.55 44.51 -11.77
C SER A 21 12.91 44.13 -12.35
N SER A 22 13.98 44.68 -11.78
CA SER A 22 15.34 44.25 -12.12
C SER A 22 16.18 44.12 -10.86
N THR A 23 17.09 43.15 -10.95
CA THR A 23 18.16 42.76 -10.04
C THR A 23 17.73 41.86 -8.88
N SER A 24 18.34 40.69 -8.65
CA SER A 24 19.37 39.98 -9.38
C SER A 24 19.40 38.54 -8.91
N ALA A 25 19.74 37.68 -9.87
CA ALA A 25 20.43 36.40 -9.72
C ALA A 25 20.81 36.01 -8.27
N SER A 26 20.09 35.04 -7.74
CA SER A 26 20.76 33.96 -7.02
C SER A 26 20.78 32.78 -7.96
N ALA A 27 21.99 32.45 -8.42
CA ALA A 27 22.30 31.19 -9.04
C ALA A 27 22.02 30.06 -8.04
N ALA A 28 20.76 29.63 -7.96
CA ALA A 28 20.44 28.27 -7.55
C ALA A 28 20.57 27.43 -8.81
N ALA A 29 21.76 26.86 -8.97
CA ALA A 29 22.03 25.82 -9.92
C ALA A 29 20.90 24.77 -9.87
N SER A 30 20.48 24.39 -11.07
CA SER A 30 19.68 23.23 -11.43
C SER A 30 19.60 22.15 -10.35
N ALA A 31 18.45 22.09 -9.69
CA ALA A 31 17.85 20.84 -9.26
C ALA A 31 16.38 20.88 -9.68
N SER A 32 16.16 20.91 -11.00
CA SER A 32 14.93 20.37 -11.56
C SER A 32 15.01 18.86 -11.36
N ALA A 33 14.70 18.40 -10.14
CA ALA A 33 14.29 17.03 -9.96
C ALA A 33 12.93 16.94 -10.63
N THR A 34 12.91 16.44 -11.87
CA THR A 34 11.71 15.78 -12.38
C THR A 34 11.38 14.72 -11.34
N VAL A 35 10.42 15.03 -10.47
CA VAL A 35 9.82 14.08 -9.54
C VAL A 35 9.05 13.07 -10.38
N VAL A 36 9.78 12.17 -11.04
CA VAL A 36 9.20 10.95 -11.55
C VAL A 36 8.69 10.24 -10.30
N PRO A 37 7.38 10.02 -10.18
CA PRO A 37 6.86 9.25 -9.05
C PRO A 37 7.58 7.90 -9.07
N VAL A 38 8.24 7.59 -7.96
CA VAL A 38 9.04 6.38 -7.83
C VAL A 38 8.16 5.30 -7.24
N ALA A 39 8.33 4.05 -7.68
CA ALA A 39 7.80 2.91 -6.94
C ALA A 39 8.36 3.00 -5.51
N ALA A 40 7.50 3.29 -4.54
CA ALA A 40 7.94 3.56 -3.18
C ALA A 40 8.64 2.31 -2.61
N ALA A 41 9.72 2.51 -1.86
CA ALA A 41 10.31 1.41 -1.11
C ALA A 41 9.26 0.85 -0.14
N GLY A 42 9.12 -0.48 -0.11
CA GLY A 42 8.13 -1.14 0.74
C GLY A 42 8.33 -0.83 2.23
N SER A 43 7.23 -0.83 2.99
CA SER A 43 7.18 -0.60 4.44
C SER A 43 6.28 -1.63 5.11
N ASN A 44 6.24 -1.67 6.46
CA ASN A 44 5.51 -2.70 7.21
C ASN A 44 5.95 -4.14 6.89
N GLY A 45 7.22 -4.32 6.52
CA GLY A 45 7.78 -5.63 6.19
C GLY A 45 7.57 -6.07 4.76
N TYR A 46 6.86 -5.28 3.96
CA TYR A 46 6.70 -5.50 2.53
C TYR A 46 7.88 -4.98 1.74
N SER A 47 8.15 -5.63 0.62
CA SER A 47 9.11 -5.21 -0.40
C SER A 47 8.40 -5.14 -1.75
N TYR A 48 8.79 -4.18 -2.60
CA TYR A 48 8.22 -4.06 -3.94
C TYR A 48 8.58 -5.28 -4.79
N ALA A 49 7.58 -5.90 -5.41
CA ALA A 49 7.69 -7.10 -6.21
C ALA A 49 7.50 -6.85 -7.71
N GLY A 50 7.26 -5.60 -8.12
CA GLY A 50 7.14 -5.18 -9.52
C GLY A 50 5.73 -4.78 -9.94
N CYS A 51 5.62 -4.41 -11.22
CA CYS A 51 4.34 -4.18 -11.90
C CYS A 51 3.77 -5.48 -12.47
N TRP A 52 2.50 -5.80 -12.22
CA TRP A 52 1.85 -7.05 -12.65
C TRP A 52 0.50 -6.76 -13.34
N ASN A 53 0.05 -7.59 -14.27
CA ASN A 53 -1.25 -7.39 -14.90
C ASN A 53 -2.42 -7.88 -14.02
N GLU A 54 -3.55 -7.21 -14.15
CA GLU A 54 -4.85 -7.71 -13.70
C GLU A 54 -5.30 -8.88 -14.61
N THR A 55 -6.01 -9.85 -14.04
CA THR A 55 -6.46 -11.08 -14.67
C THR A 55 -7.97 -11.13 -14.94
N THR A 56 -8.73 -10.08 -14.60
CA THR A 56 -10.18 -10.01 -14.87
C THR A 56 -10.55 -10.19 -16.34
N SER A 57 -9.66 -9.84 -17.26
CA SER A 57 -9.87 -9.97 -18.71
C SER A 57 -9.04 -11.08 -19.35
N VAL A 58 -8.39 -11.93 -18.54
CA VAL A 58 -7.56 -13.03 -19.03
C VAL A 58 -8.40 -14.30 -19.13
N GLU A 59 -8.35 -14.98 -20.29
CA GLU A 59 -9.09 -16.21 -20.51
C GLU A 59 -8.70 -17.30 -19.49
N GLY A 60 -9.69 -18.05 -19.00
CA GLY A 60 -9.47 -19.09 -17.99
C GLY A 60 -9.52 -18.61 -16.54
N THR A 61 -9.73 -17.31 -16.26
CA THR A 61 -9.82 -16.78 -14.88
C THR A 61 -11.26 -16.65 -14.37
N ALA A 62 -12.27 -16.86 -15.22
CA ALA A 62 -13.66 -16.57 -14.92
C ALA A 62 -13.90 -15.13 -14.40
N ASN A 63 -13.13 -14.17 -14.91
CA ASN A 63 -13.13 -12.76 -14.50
C ASN A 63 -12.63 -12.52 -13.07
N THR A 64 -11.87 -13.46 -12.51
CA THR A 64 -11.27 -13.33 -11.18
C THR A 64 -10.05 -12.41 -11.23
N ARG A 65 -9.88 -11.60 -10.19
CA ARG A 65 -8.75 -10.67 -10.07
C ARG A 65 -7.42 -11.37 -9.77
N ALA A 66 -6.31 -10.72 -10.11
CA ALA A 66 -4.96 -11.21 -9.89
C ALA A 66 -4.69 -11.38 -8.39
N LEU A 67 -5.17 -10.44 -7.58
CA LEU A 67 -5.18 -10.51 -6.12
C LEU A 67 -6.61 -10.75 -5.62
N SER A 68 -7.12 -11.96 -5.79
CA SER A 68 -8.44 -12.37 -5.32
C SER A 68 -8.40 -13.05 -3.94
N GLY A 69 -9.57 -13.23 -3.31
CA GLY A 69 -9.72 -14.05 -2.11
C GLY A 69 -9.20 -13.45 -0.80
N GLY A 70 -8.86 -12.16 -0.80
CA GLY A 70 -8.52 -11.43 0.42
C GLY A 70 -9.43 -10.24 0.68
N LYS A 71 -8.85 -9.06 0.91
CA LYS A 71 -9.57 -7.82 1.22
C LYS A 71 -9.29 -6.76 0.15
N MET A 72 -10.22 -5.84 0.00
CA MET A 72 -10.01 -4.67 -0.85
C MET A 72 -10.64 -3.44 -0.23
N GLU A 73 -10.02 -2.30 -0.50
CA GLU A 73 -10.59 -0.99 -0.25
C GLU A 73 -10.25 -0.04 -1.40
N SER A 74 -11.08 0.98 -1.57
CA SER A 74 -10.86 2.06 -2.54
C SER A 74 -11.16 3.37 -1.83
N VAL A 75 -10.12 4.17 -1.58
CA VAL A 75 -10.23 5.41 -0.81
C VAL A 75 -9.48 6.54 -1.49
N THR A 76 -10.00 7.76 -1.38
CA THR A 76 -9.37 8.96 -1.97
C THR A 76 -8.13 9.42 -1.19
N THR A 77 -7.79 8.72 -0.11
CA THR A 77 -6.63 8.95 0.74
C THR A 77 -5.56 7.86 0.58
N THR A 78 -5.62 7.05 -0.48
CA THR A 78 -4.66 5.95 -0.71
C THR A 78 -3.25 6.46 -0.96
N THR A 79 -2.31 5.90 -0.22
CA THR A 79 -0.85 5.99 -0.40
C THR A 79 -0.28 4.58 -0.43
N VAL A 80 0.97 4.41 -0.89
CA VAL A 80 1.61 3.08 -0.84
C VAL A 80 1.67 2.60 0.62
N ALA A 81 2.21 3.42 1.52
CA ALA A 81 2.35 3.05 2.93
C ALA A 81 1.01 2.68 3.60
N GLY A 82 -0.07 3.41 3.28
CA GLY A 82 -1.41 3.12 3.78
C GLY A 82 -1.92 1.76 3.32
N CYS A 83 -1.77 1.43 2.04
CA CYS A 83 -2.18 0.11 1.53
C CYS A 83 -1.36 -1.04 2.14
N LEU A 84 -0.04 -0.87 2.26
CA LEU A 84 0.83 -1.87 2.89
C LEU A 84 0.47 -2.10 4.36
N GLN A 85 0.11 -1.04 5.08
CA GLN A 85 -0.40 -1.14 6.44
C GLN A 85 -1.73 -1.89 6.49
N TYR A 86 -2.70 -1.51 5.65
CA TYR A 86 -4.03 -2.15 5.59
C TYR A 86 -3.93 -3.67 5.35
N CYS A 87 -3.10 -4.09 4.39
CA CYS A 87 -2.88 -5.51 4.10
C CYS A 87 -2.05 -6.20 5.19
N GLY A 88 -1.06 -5.51 5.76
CA GLY A 88 -0.23 -6.00 6.86
C GLY A 88 -1.01 -6.27 8.14
N ASP A 89 -1.86 -5.34 8.56
CA ASP A 89 -2.73 -5.45 9.73
C ASP A 89 -3.74 -6.60 9.58
N SER A 90 -4.12 -6.89 8.32
CA SER A 90 -4.97 -8.02 7.96
C SER A 90 -4.21 -9.33 7.70
N ASN A 91 -2.90 -9.38 7.95
CA ASN A 91 -2.04 -10.57 7.82
C ASN A 91 -1.96 -11.19 6.42
N TYR A 92 -2.11 -10.40 5.36
CA TYR A 92 -1.95 -10.89 3.98
C TYR A 92 -0.48 -10.96 3.55
N GLN A 93 -0.18 -11.84 2.58
CA GLN A 93 1.17 -12.01 2.02
C GLN A 93 1.48 -10.95 0.95
N TYR A 94 0.47 -10.56 0.18
CA TYR A 94 0.59 -9.63 -0.93
C TYR A 94 -0.32 -8.43 -0.74
N ALA A 95 0.18 -7.27 -1.13
CA ALA A 95 -0.55 -6.03 -1.28
C ALA A 95 -0.37 -5.54 -2.72
N GLY A 96 -1.42 -5.06 -3.35
CA GLY A 96 -1.40 -4.51 -4.70
C GLY A 96 -2.14 -3.20 -4.74
N LEU A 97 -1.53 -2.20 -5.37
CA LEU A 97 -2.18 -0.93 -5.63
C LEU A 97 -2.61 -0.86 -7.10
N GLU A 98 -3.84 -0.43 -7.34
CA GLU A 98 -4.42 -0.29 -8.68
C GLU A 98 -5.16 1.04 -8.82
N TYR A 99 -5.18 1.57 -10.04
CA TYR A 99 -6.02 2.72 -10.41
C TYR A 99 -5.85 3.94 -9.50
N ALA A 100 -4.63 4.19 -9.00
CA ALA A 100 -4.27 5.31 -8.10
C ALA A 100 -4.90 5.31 -6.70
N GLN A 101 -5.97 4.53 -6.46
CA GLN A 101 -6.79 4.63 -5.25
C GLN A 101 -7.21 3.28 -4.64
N GLU A 102 -7.06 2.18 -5.37
CA GLU A 102 -7.47 0.86 -4.89
C GLU A 102 -6.31 0.17 -4.18
N CYS A 103 -6.63 -0.52 -3.08
CA CYS A 103 -5.74 -1.40 -2.36
C CYS A 103 -6.34 -2.81 -2.34
N TRP A 104 -5.55 -3.78 -2.78
CA TRP A 104 -5.90 -5.18 -2.90
C TRP A 104 -4.97 -6.03 -2.05
N CYS A 105 -5.53 -6.83 -1.15
CA CYS A 105 -4.76 -7.74 -0.30
C CYS A 105 -5.11 -9.18 -0.65
N SER A 106 -4.09 -10.04 -0.75
CA SER A 106 -4.31 -11.48 -0.90
C SER A 106 -3.14 -12.29 -0.31
N ASN A 107 -3.38 -13.58 -0.09
CA ASN A 107 -2.32 -14.53 0.27
C ASN A 107 -1.65 -15.15 -0.95
N TYR A 108 -2.16 -14.89 -2.15
CA TYR A 108 -1.64 -15.41 -3.41
C TYR A 108 -1.81 -14.37 -4.51
N ILE A 109 -1.00 -14.51 -5.56
CA ILE A 109 -1.21 -13.87 -6.85
C ILE A 109 -1.63 -14.95 -7.85
N SER A 110 -2.58 -14.64 -8.73
CA SER A 110 -3.02 -15.54 -9.79
C SER A 110 -1.83 -16.01 -10.62
N ALA A 111 -1.75 -17.31 -10.90
CA ALA A 111 -0.70 -17.88 -11.76
C ALA A 111 -0.78 -17.39 -13.21
N LEU A 112 -1.90 -16.77 -13.60
CA LEU A 112 -2.11 -16.14 -14.91
C LEU A 112 -1.73 -14.65 -14.91
N SER A 113 -1.32 -14.10 -13.76
CA SER A 113 -0.72 -12.76 -13.69
C SER A 113 0.77 -12.88 -14.01
N VAL A 114 1.24 -11.97 -14.85
CA VAL A 114 2.62 -11.86 -15.32
C VAL A 114 3.16 -10.48 -15.00
N GLN A 115 4.46 -10.42 -14.76
CA GLN A 115 5.14 -9.16 -14.54
C GLN A 115 5.20 -8.36 -15.86
N LEU A 116 4.93 -7.06 -15.77
CA LEU A 116 4.90 -6.11 -16.88
C LEU A 116 6.03 -5.08 -16.75
N PRO A 117 6.33 -4.32 -17.82
CA PRO A 117 7.16 -3.13 -17.71
C PRO A 117 6.58 -2.12 -16.70
N GLU A 118 7.46 -1.51 -15.91
CA GLU A 118 7.12 -0.53 -14.87
C GLU A 118 6.30 0.65 -15.39
N SER A 119 6.45 0.99 -16.68
CA SER A 119 5.65 2.03 -17.34
C SER A 119 4.15 1.76 -17.35
N ASN A 120 3.70 0.53 -17.11
CA ASN A 120 2.28 0.22 -16.99
C ASN A 120 1.73 0.60 -15.61
N CYS A 121 2.58 0.61 -14.58
CA CYS A 121 2.21 0.97 -13.21
C CYS A 121 2.61 2.41 -12.89
N SER A 122 2.29 3.35 -13.79
CA SER A 122 2.73 4.75 -13.73
C SER A 122 1.68 5.72 -13.18
N LEU A 123 0.57 5.23 -12.61
CA LEU A 123 -0.42 6.11 -12.01
C LEU A 123 0.04 6.58 -10.64
N ALA A 124 0.05 7.90 -10.46
CA ALA A 124 0.39 8.51 -9.19
C ALA A 124 -0.72 8.25 -8.16
N CYS A 125 -0.36 8.02 -6.90
CA CYS A 125 -1.34 7.83 -5.84
C CYS A 125 -2.22 9.06 -5.66
N VAL A 126 -3.53 8.85 -5.42
CA VAL A 126 -4.51 9.93 -5.26
C VAL A 126 -4.16 10.89 -4.11
N ALA A 127 -3.53 10.38 -3.05
CA ALA A 127 -3.15 11.17 -1.87
C ALA A 127 -1.66 11.56 -1.83
N ASN A 128 -0.83 11.00 -2.72
CA ASN A 128 0.59 11.31 -2.80
C ASN A 128 1.10 11.18 -4.24
N SER A 129 1.19 12.31 -4.94
CA SER A 129 1.60 12.32 -6.35
C SER A 129 3.09 11.99 -6.59
N SER A 130 3.89 11.84 -5.52
CA SER A 130 5.31 11.43 -5.61
C SER A 130 5.49 9.91 -5.57
N GLU A 131 4.42 9.14 -5.36
CA GLU A 131 4.42 7.68 -5.31
C GLU A 131 3.56 7.08 -6.42
N LEU A 132 3.90 5.86 -6.84
CA LEU A 132 3.14 5.10 -7.85
C LEU A 132 2.19 4.07 -7.20
N CYS A 133 0.90 4.14 -7.57
CA CYS A 133 -0.20 3.32 -7.09
C CYS A 133 -0.84 2.50 -8.22
N GLY A 134 -0.01 1.77 -8.97
CA GLY A 134 -0.44 0.86 -10.04
C GLY A 134 -0.75 1.55 -11.35
N GLY A 135 -1.66 0.96 -12.12
CA GLY A 135 -2.06 1.45 -13.43
C GLY A 135 -3.50 1.07 -13.77
N TYR A 136 -3.85 1.20 -15.05
CA TYR A 136 -5.12 0.69 -15.58
C TYR A 136 -4.99 -0.82 -15.78
N LEU A 137 -5.81 -1.62 -15.07
CA LEU A 137 -5.75 -3.09 -15.13
C LEU A 137 -4.35 -3.65 -14.85
N THR A 138 -3.58 -2.96 -14.01
CA THR A 138 -2.21 -3.32 -13.64
C THR A 138 -1.94 -2.88 -12.21
N LEU A 139 -1.17 -3.70 -11.50
CA LEU A 139 -0.98 -3.66 -10.06
C LEU A 139 0.49 -3.39 -9.74
N SER A 140 0.74 -2.38 -8.92
CA SER A 140 2.02 -2.27 -8.19
C SER A 140 1.98 -3.26 -7.04
N VAL A 141 2.64 -4.40 -7.17
CA VAL A 141 2.59 -5.50 -6.20
C VAL A 141 3.74 -5.40 -5.20
N TYR A 142 3.42 -5.66 -3.95
CA TYR A 142 4.35 -5.75 -2.84
C TYR A 142 4.17 -7.09 -2.14
N ASN A 143 5.28 -7.68 -1.70
CA ASN A 143 5.33 -8.96 -1.03
C ASN A 143 5.87 -8.80 0.40
N LEU A 144 5.21 -9.40 1.38
CA LEU A 144 5.63 -9.39 2.78
C LEU A 144 6.89 -10.26 2.97
N THR A 145 8.03 -9.60 3.09
CA THR A 145 9.37 -10.22 3.25
C THR A 145 9.80 -10.38 4.71
N SER A 146 9.15 -9.68 5.63
CA SER A 146 9.41 -9.80 7.06
C SER A 146 8.17 -9.43 7.86
N LYS A 147 7.59 -10.36 8.61
CA LYS A 147 6.52 -10.00 9.56
C LYS A 147 7.15 -9.18 10.68
N LYS A 148 6.66 -7.95 10.90
CA LYS A 148 6.96 -7.23 12.14
C LYS A 148 6.47 -8.15 13.27
N SER A 149 7.38 -8.71 14.05
CA SER A 149 7.05 -9.43 15.28
C SER A 149 6.42 -8.45 16.26
N GLY A 150 5.13 -8.20 16.07
CA GLY A 150 4.31 -7.33 16.88
C GLY A 150 2.97 -8.03 17.02
N SER A 151 2.90 -8.87 18.06
CA SER A 151 1.71 -9.58 18.52
C SER A 151 0.75 -10.00 17.41
N SER A 152 1.09 -11.09 16.73
CA SER A 152 0.06 -12.02 16.28
C SER A 152 -0.71 -12.46 17.52
N GLY A 153 -1.78 -11.72 17.84
CA GLY A 153 -2.95 -12.25 18.52
C GLY A 153 -3.60 -13.26 17.58
N SER A 154 -2.88 -14.34 17.27
CA SER A 154 -3.48 -15.58 16.84
C SER A 154 -4.35 -16.01 18.00
N SER A 155 -5.63 -15.66 17.91
CA SER A 155 -6.70 -16.33 18.62
C SER A 155 -6.80 -17.75 18.05
N SER A 156 -5.76 -18.55 18.24
CA SER A 156 -5.91 -19.98 18.33
C SER A 156 -6.66 -20.20 19.63
N LYS A 157 -7.97 -20.41 19.52
CA LYS A 157 -8.70 -21.15 20.56
C LYS A 157 -8.13 -22.57 20.57
N THR A 158 -7.02 -22.75 21.25
CA THR A 158 -6.51 -24.04 21.70
C THR A 158 -6.47 -23.92 23.22
N GLY A 159 -7.22 -24.80 23.89
CA GLY A 159 -7.49 -24.72 25.31
C GLY A 159 -6.24 -24.56 26.16
N ALA A 160 -6.41 -23.88 27.29
CA ALA A 160 -5.42 -23.81 28.35
C ALA A 160 -5.02 -25.24 28.78
N ALA A 161 -3.77 -25.62 28.51
CA ALA A 161 -3.11 -26.71 29.18
C ALA A 161 -1.83 -26.14 29.80
N SER A 162 -1.89 -25.93 31.11
CA SER A 162 -0.78 -25.54 31.96
C SER A 162 0.35 -26.58 31.87
N SER A 163 1.55 -26.14 31.52
CA SER A 163 2.75 -26.98 31.62
C SER A 163 3.25 -26.94 33.07
N VAL A 164 2.81 -27.89 33.89
CA VAL A 164 3.48 -28.17 35.16
C VAL A 164 4.62 -29.13 34.87
N ALA A 165 5.83 -28.72 35.24
CA ALA A 165 7.05 -29.49 35.08
C ALA A 165 7.04 -30.73 35.99
N THR A 166 7.47 -31.86 35.40
CA THR A 166 8.11 -33.05 35.99
C THR A 166 7.54 -33.74 37.24
N SER A 167 7.43 -35.07 37.06
CA SER A 167 7.54 -36.17 38.03
C SER A 167 6.34 -36.48 38.94
N GLY A 168 5.58 -37.49 38.54
CA GLY A 168 4.64 -38.21 39.39
C GLY A 168 3.43 -38.71 38.62
N TRP A 169 3.41 -39.98 38.22
CA TRP A 169 2.18 -40.62 37.77
C TRP A 169 1.33 -40.97 39.00
N THR A 170 0.25 -40.23 39.22
CA THR A 170 -0.82 -40.62 40.14
C THR A 170 -2.10 -40.75 39.36
N TYR A 171 -2.54 -41.99 39.18
CA TYR A 171 -3.89 -42.29 38.72
C TYR A 171 -4.88 -42.02 39.85
N VAL A 172 -5.79 -41.06 39.65
CA VAL A 172 -6.89 -40.79 40.58
C VAL A 172 -8.19 -41.11 39.88
N LEU A 173 -8.66 -42.34 40.05
CA LEU A 173 -10.08 -42.67 39.92
C LEU A 173 -10.74 -42.26 41.24
N GLY A 174 -11.82 -41.47 41.14
CA GLY A 174 -12.51 -40.91 42.28
C GLY A 174 -13.03 -41.96 43.27
N ALA A 175 -13.08 -41.52 44.53
CA ALA A 175 -13.59 -42.18 45.74
C ALA A 175 -12.62 -43.13 46.49
N GLY A 176 -12.03 -42.60 47.57
CA GLY A 176 -11.50 -43.39 48.69
C GLY A 176 -9.97 -43.46 48.78
N VAL A 177 -9.35 -42.58 49.55
CA VAL A 177 -7.93 -42.69 49.91
C VAL A 177 -7.77 -43.54 51.18
N MET A 178 -7.39 -44.81 51.02
CA MET A 178 -6.65 -45.53 52.05
C MET A 178 -5.23 -45.76 51.54
N ALA A 179 -4.27 -45.11 52.20
CA ALA A 179 -2.85 -45.28 51.93
C ALA A 179 -2.36 -46.57 52.61
N LEU A 180 -1.85 -47.52 51.82
CA LEU A 180 -1.12 -48.69 52.31
C LEU A 180 0.34 -48.55 51.84
N THR A 181 1.23 -48.35 52.79
CA THR A 181 2.68 -48.23 52.56
C THR A 181 3.39 -49.58 52.68
N LEU A 182 4.15 -49.90 51.62
CA LEU A 182 5.47 -50.56 51.56
C LEU A 182 5.68 -51.94 52.22
N GLY A 183 6.23 -52.85 51.41
CA GLY A 183 7.00 -53.99 51.88
C GLY A 183 7.52 -54.87 50.75
N ALA A 184 8.63 -54.46 50.12
CA ALA A 184 9.46 -55.36 49.32
C ALA A 184 10.54 -55.95 50.22
N ALA A 185 10.64 -57.28 50.29
CA ALA A 185 11.86 -58.00 50.66
C ALA A 185 11.77 -59.47 50.19
N LEU A 186 12.70 -59.82 49.29
CA LEU A 186 13.28 -61.13 48.97
C LEU A 186 12.35 -62.29 48.57
#